data_AF-A0A9D9KXS7-F1
#
_entry.id   AF-A0A9D9KXS7-F1
#
_cell.length_a   1.000
_cell.length_b   1.000
_cell.length_c   1.000
_cell.angle_alpha   90.00
_cell.angle_beta   90.00
_cell.angle_gamma   90.00
#
_symmetry.space_group_name_H-M   'P 1'
#
loop_
_entity.id
_entity.type
_entity.pdbx_description
1 polymer ?
#
loop_
_entity_poly.entity_id
_entity_poly.type
_entity_poly.pdbx_seq_one_letter_code
_entity_poly.pdbx_strand_id
1 'polypeptide(L)'
;MMSVSVNIPDAVIYDTKMNQNITEQYVRRIVALTYYTKNGVSLGYCAEIAGMTKTDFIKFLGENQISIFQFDDENELIEDIKNA
;
A
#
# COMPACT_ATOMS: atom_id res chain seq x y z
N MET A 1 2.85 12.83 -11.65
CA MET A 1 2.24 11.50 -11.39
C MET A 1 2.21 10.70 -12.68
N MET A 2 2.47 9.40 -12.59
CA MET A 2 2.37 8.44 -13.71
C MET A 2 1.12 7.58 -13.48
N SER A 3 0.43 7.17 -14.55
CA SER A 3 -0.70 6.23 -14.48
C SER A 3 -0.40 4.93 -15.22
N VAL A 4 -0.96 3.84 -14.69
CA VAL A 4 -0.93 2.51 -15.28
C VAL A 4 -2.36 1.99 -15.33
N SER A 5 -2.75 1.35 -16.44
CA SER A 5 -4.08 0.77 -16.62
C SER A 5 -3.95 -0.73 -16.86
N VAL A 6 -4.83 -1.51 -16.23
CA VAL A 6 -4.86 -2.97 -16.34
C VAL A 6 -6.31 -3.38 -16.63
N ASN A 7 -6.49 -4.27 -17.61
CA ASN A 7 -7.78 -4.89 -17.89
C ASN A 7 -7.89 -6.17 -17.07
N ILE A 8 -8.85 -6.21 -16.14
CA ILE A 8 -9.14 -7.39 -15.33
C ILE A 8 -10.33 -8.11 -15.97
N PRO A 9 -10.27 -9.44 -16.21
CA PRO A 9 -11.39 -10.17 -16.79
C PRO A 9 -12.66 -10.06 -15.94
N ASP A 10 -13.81 -9.84 -16.58
CA ASP A 10 -15.10 -9.71 -15.89
C ASP A 10 -15.45 -10.91 -15.01
N ALA A 11 -15.03 -12.11 -15.43
CA ALA A 11 -15.20 -13.34 -14.64
C ALA A 11 -14.53 -13.25 -13.28
N VAL A 12 -13.34 -12.63 -13.18
CA VAL A 12 -12.64 -12.43 -11.90
C VAL A 12 -13.41 -11.45 -11.02
N ILE A 13 -13.92 -10.37 -11.61
CA ILE A 13 -14.73 -9.37 -10.88
C ILE A 13 -16.01 -10.02 -10.34
N TYR A 14 -16.65 -10.88 -11.15
CA TYR A 14 -17.83 -11.63 -10.77
C TYR A 14 -17.55 -12.62 -9.63
N ASP A 15 -16.52 -13.46 -9.77
CA ASP A 15 -16.15 -14.48 -8.79
C ASP A 15 -15.74 -13.87 -7.45
N THR A 16 -15.00 -12.76 -7.48
CA THR A 16 -14.56 -12.03 -6.29
C THR A 16 -15.64 -11.14 -5.69
N LYS A 17 -16.77 -10.94 -6.39
CA LYS A 17 -17.86 -10.04 -6.01
C LYS A 17 -17.40 -8.60 -5.74
N MET A 18 -16.34 -8.17 -6.42
CA MET A 18 -15.82 -6.81 -6.31
C MET A 18 -16.57 -5.88 -7.25
N ASN A 19 -16.67 -4.60 -6.87
CA ASN A 19 -17.03 -3.53 -7.78
C ASN A 19 -15.78 -2.71 -8.13
N GLN A 20 -15.90 -1.76 -9.06
CA GLN A 20 -14.78 -0.96 -9.51
C GLN A 20 -14.00 -0.28 -8.37
N ASN A 21 -14.68 0.30 -7.39
CA ASN A 21 -14.03 1.01 -6.28
C ASN A 21 -13.27 0.04 -5.36
N ILE A 22 -13.87 -1.12 -5.06
CA ILE A 22 -13.22 -2.18 -4.27
C ILE A 22 -11.99 -2.71 -5.01
N THR A 23 -12.12 -2.95 -6.32
CA THR A 23 -11.02 -3.42 -7.18
C THR A 23 -9.88 -2.42 -7.24
N GLU A 24 -10.18 -1.14 -7.44
CA GLU A 24 -9.17 -0.08 -7.46
C GLU A 24 -8.42 0.00 -6.13
N GLN A 25 -9.16 0.00 -5.02
CA GLN A 25 -8.56 0.05 -3.70
C GLN A 25 -7.71 -1.20 -3.41
N TYR A 26 -8.17 -2.38 -3.82
CA TYR A 26 -7.43 -3.63 -3.70
C TYR A 26 -6.11 -3.57 -4.47
N VAL A 27 -6.15 -3.20 -5.76
CA VAL A 27 -4.94 -3.11 -6.60
C VAL A 27 -3.95 -2.11 -6.02
N ARG A 28 -4.42 -0.92 -5.62
CA ARG A 28 -3.57 0.12 -5.01
C ARG A 28 -2.86 -0.36 -3.75
N ARG A 29 -3.58 -1.07 -2.86
CA ARG A 29 -3.02 -1.67 -1.65
C ARG A 29 -1.97 -2.72 -1.97
N ILE A 30 -2.23 -3.65 -2.90
CA ILE A 30 -1.28 -4.69 -3.28
C ILE A 30 0.00 -4.09 -3.90
N VAL A 31 -0.14 -3.07 -4.74
CA VAL A 31 1.00 -2.37 -5.34
C VAL A 31 1.83 -1.67 -4.25
N ALA A 32 1.17 -0.96 -3.32
CA ALA A 32 1.84 -0.31 -2.19
C ALA A 32 2.60 -1.31 -1.30
N LEU A 33 1.98 -2.45 -0.97
CA LEU A 33 2.62 -3.54 -0.21
C LEU A 33 3.84 -4.08 -0.92
N THR A 34 3.73 -4.29 -2.23
CA THR A 34 4.84 -4.83 -3.02
C THR A 34 6.02 -3.86 -3.02
N TYR A 35 5.77 -2.56 -3.21
CA TYR A 35 6.81 -1.54 -3.15
C TYR A 35 7.45 -1.43 -1.76
N TYR A 36 6.65 -1.47 -0.70
CA TYR A 36 7.15 -1.42 0.67
C TYR A 36 8.04 -2.64 0.96
N THR A 37 7.54 -3.84 0.66
CA THR A 37 8.19 -5.10 1.05
C THR A 37 9.32 -5.57 0.14
N LYS A 38 9.31 -5.20 -1.14
CA LYS A 38 10.30 -5.70 -2.11
C LYS A 38 11.24 -4.65 -2.66
N ASN A 39 10.85 -3.38 -2.61
CA ASN A 39 11.60 -2.30 -3.27
C ASN A 39 12.15 -1.25 -2.28
N GLY A 40 11.80 -1.34 -0.99
CA GLY A 40 12.24 -0.38 0.01
C GLY A 40 11.75 1.03 -0.21
N VAL A 41 10.53 1.15 -0.74
CA VAL A 41 9.87 2.46 -0.87
C VAL A 41 9.36 2.89 0.50
N SER A 42 9.54 4.18 0.81
CA SER A 42 9.18 4.74 2.12
C SER A 42 7.70 4.60 2.45
N LEU A 43 7.41 4.56 3.75
CA LEU A 43 6.04 4.44 4.29
C LEU A 43 5.10 5.50 3.72
N GLY A 44 5.57 6.76 3.63
CA GLY A 44 4.79 7.87 3.11
C GLY A 44 4.35 7.69 1.66
N TYR A 45 5.26 7.31 0.76
CA TYR A 45 4.92 7.08 -0.64
C TYR A 45 4.01 5.86 -0.82
N CYS A 46 4.24 4.78 -0.06
CA CYS A 46 3.35 3.62 -0.10
C CYS A 46 1.94 3.93 0.41
N ALA A 47 1.80 4.77 1.45
CA ALA A 47 0.52 5.24 1.93
C ALA A 47 -0.22 6.07 0.87
N GLU A 48 0.50 6.95 0.14
CA GLU A 48 -0.06 7.72 -0.99
C GLU A 48 -0.54 6.79 -2.11
N ILE A 49 0.26 5.79 -2.49
CA ILE A 49 -0.12 4.78 -3.50
C ILE A 49 -1.34 3.98 -3.05
N ALA A 50 -1.44 3.63 -1.76
CA ALA A 50 -2.59 2.93 -1.18
C ALA A 50 -3.81 3.85 -0.99
N GLY A 51 -3.63 5.17 -1.02
CA GLY A 51 -4.67 6.19 -0.77
C GLY A 51 -5.16 6.13 0.66
N MET A 52 -4.19 5.99 1.55
CA MET A 52 -4.37 5.91 2.98
C MET A 52 -3.57 7.04 3.61
N THR A 53 -3.97 7.43 4.82
CA THR A 53 -3.05 8.16 5.69
C THR A 53 -1.88 7.25 6.07
N LYS A 54 -0.73 7.82 6.48
CA LYS A 54 0.39 7.00 7.00
C LYS A 54 -0.08 6.08 8.13
N THR A 55 -0.91 6.59 9.05
CA THR A 55 -1.46 5.83 10.17
C THR A 55 -2.33 4.65 9.73
N ASP A 56 -3.20 4.84 8.73
CA ASP A 56 -4.03 3.75 8.23
C ASP A 56 -3.21 2.73 7.44
N PHE A 57 -2.17 3.18 6.74
CA PHE A 57 -1.24 2.26 6.08
C PHE A 57 -0.43 1.43 7.09
N ILE A 58 0.02 2.01 8.21
CA ILE A 58 0.65 1.27 9.31
C ILE A 58 -0.29 0.19 9.86
N LYS A 59 -1.56 0.51 10.11
CA LYS A 59 -2.56 -0.48 10.56
C LYS A 59 -2.71 -1.60 9.54
N PHE A 60 -2.80 -1.24 8.26
CA PHE A 60 -2.91 -2.18 7.16
C PHE A 60 -1.68 -3.11 7.04
N LEU A 61 -0.46 -2.61 7.26
CA LEU A 61 0.74 -3.45 7.35
C LEU A 61 0.62 -4.46 8.50
N GLY A 62 0.15 -4.01 9.67
CA GLY A 62 -0.10 -4.87 10.83
C GLY A 62 -1.13 -5.99 10.55
N GLU A 63 -2.24 -5.66 9.88
CA GLU A 63 -3.26 -6.64 9.45
C GLU A 63 -2.70 -7.70 8.50
N ASN A 64 -1.68 -7.36 7.71
CA ASN A 64 -1.01 -8.26 6.78
C ASN A 64 0.25 -8.93 7.37
N GLN A 65 0.51 -8.77 8.68
CA GLN A 65 1.68 -9.32 9.37
C GLN A 65 3.01 -8.87 8.76
N ILE A 66 3.04 -7.65 8.21
CA ILE A 66 4.24 -7.04 7.66
C ILE A 66 4.85 -6.14 8.73
N SER A 67 6.13 -6.36 9.01
CA SER A 67 6.88 -5.52 9.94
C SER A 67 6.94 -4.09 9.41
N ILE A 68 6.70 -3.12 10.29
CA ILE A 68 6.91 -1.69 10.00
C ILE A 68 8.39 -1.30 10.09
N PHE A 69 9.24 -2.19 10.61
CA PHE A 69 10.68 -2.01 10.76
C PHE A 69 11.41 -2.68 9.59
N GLN A 70 10.99 -2.39 8.36
CA GLN A 70 11.57 -3.08 7.19
C GLN A 70 12.93 -2.55 6.75
N PHE A 71 13.45 -1.49 7.38
CA PHE A 71 14.74 -0.92 7.01
C PHE A 71 15.53 -0.61 8.28
N ASP A 72 16.77 -1.10 8.33
CA ASP A 72 17.74 -0.93 9.42
C ASP A 72 18.17 0.54 9.67
N ASP A 73 17.44 1.51 9.12
CA ASP A 73 17.71 2.94 9.29
C ASP A 73 16.63 3.57 10.21
N GLU A 74 16.83 3.38 11.51
CA GLU A 74 15.99 3.95 12.58
C GLU A 74 15.75 5.47 12.41
N ASN A 75 16.64 6.17 11.70
CA ASN A 75 16.55 7.60 11.47
C ASN A 75 15.37 8.00 10.59
N GLU A 76 15.06 7.24 9.53
CA GLU A 76 13.94 7.52 8.62
C GLU A 76 12.60 7.34 9.36
N LEU A 77 12.52 6.33 10.24
CA LEU A 77 11.34 6.06 11.06
C LEU A 77 11.08 7.17 12.10
N ILE A 78 12.14 7.71 12.70
CA ILE A 78 12.05 8.82 13.65
C ILE A 78 11.64 10.12 12.94
N GLU A 79 12.14 10.40 11.74
CA GLU A 79 11.71 11.56 10.96
C GLU A 79 10.24 11.46 10.52
N ASP A 80 9.79 10.27 10.12
CA ASP A 80 8.40 10.08 9.68
C ASP A 80 7.38 10.22 10.83
N ILE A 81 7.75 9.83 12.05
CA ILE A 81 6.93 10.04 13.26
C ILE A 81 6.92 11.51 13.68
N LYS A 82 8.05 12.20 13.60
CA LYS A 82 8.15 13.63 14.00
C LYS A 82 7.34 14.56 13.09
N ASN A 83 7.12 14.17 11.84
CA ASN A 83 6.43 14.97 10.83
C ASN A 83 4.94 14.61 10.66
N ALA A 84 4.38 13.76 11.52
CA ALA A 84 2.97 13.35 11.53
C ALA A 84 2.20 14.04 12.67
#